data_AF-A0A9P7S3C6-F1
#
_entry.id   AF-A0A9P7S3C6-F1
#
_cell.length_a   1.000
_cell.length_b   1.000
_cell.length_c   1.000
_cell.angle_alpha   90.00
_cell.angle_beta   90.00
_cell.angle_gamma   90.00
#
_symmetry.space_group_name_H-M   'P 1'
#
loop_
_entity.id
_entity.type
_entity.pdbx_description
1 polymer ?
#
loop_
_entity_poly.entity_id
_entity_poly.type
_entity_poly.pdbx_seq_one_letter_code
_entity_poly.pdbx_strand_id
1 'polypeptide(L)'
;MITDALKRLPTGKVYWIWNHRRWCLEDTPQDPGTLDEGEHMGWEKVNWNKELDVVGRMLEADPRNFLAWIIEDMFSPTCPILTTLISELAYTTKKIEFSLTNFSAWHQRSKVLPSLWADGVLDPAILREEEFDLVKNALFTEPNDQSAWIYHRWLVGSRIGSHPVPTSPQPDRQYQGPDRRLLEREVSVLQELLDEQPYSKCWFPLSHSCSSDWPGFREQRVWTRLSITSAC
;
A
#
# COMPACT_ATOMS: atom_id res chain seq x y z
N MET A 1 16.83 27.37 0.63
CA MET A 1 17.80 26.73 1.55
C MET A 1 17.50 25.25 1.81
N ILE A 2 16.28 24.85 2.20
CA ILE A 2 15.97 23.43 2.53
C ILE A 2 15.96 22.51 1.30
N THR A 3 15.42 22.98 0.17
CA THR A 3 15.42 22.22 -1.11
C THR A 3 16.82 21.95 -1.65
N ASP A 4 17.78 22.85 -1.42
CA ASP A 4 19.19 22.65 -1.80
C ASP A 4 19.91 21.69 -0.84
N ALA A 5 19.54 21.69 0.45
CA ALA A 5 20.08 20.73 1.42
C ALA A 5 19.68 19.29 1.07
N LEU A 6 18.45 19.08 0.60
CA LEU A 6 17.95 17.76 0.15
C LEU A 6 18.72 17.22 -1.05
N LYS A 7 19.13 18.08 -1.99
CA LYS A 7 19.95 17.69 -3.16
C LYS A 7 21.39 17.33 -2.78
N ARG A 8 21.90 17.88 -1.68
CA ARG A 8 23.29 17.69 -1.23
C ARG A 8 23.46 16.51 -0.28
N LEU A 9 22.38 16.03 0.32
CA LEU A 9 22.41 14.90 1.25
C LEU A 9 22.18 13.60 0.47
N PRO A 10 23.15 12.66 0.46
CA PRO A 10 23.15 11.50 -0.42
C PRO A 10 21.98 10.52 -0.22
N THR A 11 21.16 10.69 0.82
CA THR A 11 20.01 9.83 1.08
C THR A 11 18.67 10.55 1.16
N GLY A 12 18.61 11.89 1.26
CA GLY A 12 17.34 12.63 1.45
C GLY A 12 16.48 12.16 2.65
N LYS A 13 17.02 11.29 3.53
CA LYS A 13 16.29 10.52 4.55
C LYS A 13 16.55 11.05 5.96
N VAL A 14 16.49 12.36 6.12
CA VAL A 14 16.70 13.01 7.43
C VAL A 14 15.34 13.39 8.01
N TYR A 15 14.89 12.66 9.04
CA TYR A 15 13.61 12.90 9.72
C TYR A 15 13.40 14.37 10.11
N TRP A 16 14.44 15.04 10.62
CA TRP A 16 14.36 16.45 11.03
C TRP A 16 13.98 17.39 9.89
N ILE A 17 14.50 17.15 8.67
CA ILE A 17 14.18 17.96 7.50
C ILE A 17 12.70 17.78 7.14
N TRP A 18 12.24 16.53 7.13
CA TRP A 18 10.86 16.20 6.82
C TRP A 18 9.86 16.72 7.86
N ASN A 19 10.17 16.57 9.15
CA ASN A 19 9.37 17.15 10.24
C ASN A 19 9.33 18.67 10.15
N HIS A 20 10.46 19.32 9.84
CA HIS A 20 10.49 20.78 9.70
C HIS A 20 9.69 21.25 8.48
N ARG A 21 9.78 20.56 7.34
CA ARG A 21 8.96 20.85 6.15
C ARG A 21 7.47 20.76 6.45
N ARG A 22 7.07 19.69 7.15
CA ARG A 22 5.71 19.51 7.62
C ARG A 22 5.26 20.67 8.51
N TRP A 23 6.08 21.03 9.51
CA TRP A 23 5.79 22.15 10.40
C TRP A 23 5.61 23.47 9.63
N CYS A 24 6.47 23.76 8.64
CA CYS A 24 6.33 24.95 7.81
C CYS A 24 5.03 24.99 7.00
N LEU A 25 4.48 23.84 6.62
CA LEU A 25 3.23 23.76 5.88
C LEU A 25 2.02 23.91 6.82
N GLU A 26 2.05 23.26 7.98
CA GLU A 26 1.03 23.38 9.03
C GLU A 26 0.93 24.81 9.60
N ASP A 27 2.06 25.54 9.68
CA ASP A 27 2.13 26.92 10.17
C ASP A 27 2.00 27.96 9.04
N THR A 28 1.49 27.57 7.86
CA THR A 28 1.26 28.53 6.78
C THR A 28 0.19 29.55 7.21
N PRO A 29 0.47 30.87 7.17
CA PRO A 29 -0.51 31.88 7.53
C PRO A 29 -1.78 31.74 6.69
N GLN A 30 -2.95 31.92 7.33
CA GLN A 30 -4.20 32.06 6.59
C GLN A 30 -4.09 33.28 5.67
N ASP A 31 -4.48 33.09 4.41
CA ASP A 31 -4.43 34.15 3.40
C ASP A 31 -5.15 35.40 3.93
N PRO A 32 -4.46 36.55 4.06
CA PRO A 32 -5.11 37.79 4.45
C PRO A 32 -5.96 38.25 3.26
N GLY A 33 -7.17 37.69 3.17
CA GLY A 33 -8.07 37.84 2.04
C GLY A 33 -8.16 39.30 1.57
N THR A 34 -7.54 39.59 0.44
CA THR A 34 -7.77 40.86 -0.26
C THR A 34 -9.13 40.78 -0.93
N LEU A 35 -9.92 41.84 -0.72
CA LEU A 35 -11.31 42.03 -1.15
C LEU A 35 -11.50 42.13 -2.68
N ASP A 36 -10.92 41.22 -3.47
CA ASP A 36 -11.12 41.20 -4.91
C ASP A 36 -11.59 39.82 -5.40
N GLU A 37 -12.74 39.84 -6.04
CA GLU A 37 -13.52 38.68 -6.44
C GLU A 37 -12.91 38.02 -7.69
N GLY A 38 -11.90 37.18 -7.49
CA GLY A 38 -11.34 36.36 -8.57
C GLY A 38 -10.48 35.22 -8.04
N GLU A 39 -10.96 33.97 -8.19
CA GLU A 39 -10.27 32.68 -7.96
C GLU A 39 -8.93 32.73 -7.21
N HIS A 40 -8.93 33.18 -5.96
CA HIS A 40 -7.74 33.16 -5.13
C HIS A 40 -7.45 31.72 -4.69
N MET A 41 -6.48 31.10 -5.38
CA MET A 41 -5.78 29.92 -4.86
C MET A 41 -4.97 30.36 -3.65
N GLY A 42 -5.53 30.23 -2.44
CA GLY A 42 -4.88 30.69 -1.20
C GLY A 42 -3.42 30.19 -1.07
N TRP A 43 -2.58 30.95 -0.37
CA TRP A 43 -1.14 30.67 -0.21
C TRP A 43 -0.86 29.24 0.24
N GLU A 44 -1.74 28.73 1.11
CA GLU A 44 -1.79 27.35 1.54
C GLU A 44 -1.79 26.37 0.35
N LYS A 45 -2.76 26.47 -0.56
CA LYS A 45 -2.88 25.60 -1.74
C LYS A 45 -1.67 25.68 -2.67
N VAL A 46 -1.07 26.87 -2.82
CA VAL A 46 0.13 27.06 -3.64
C VAL A 46 1.36 26.39 -3.01
N ASN A 47 1.53 26.53 -1.69
CA ASN A 47 2.62 25.88 -0.96
C ASN A 47 2.49 24.36 -0.99
N TRP A 48 1.28 23.85 -0.81
CA TRP A 48 1.01 22.41 -0.90
C TRP A 48 1.27 21.83 -2.29
N ASN A 49 0.86 22.51 -3.37
CA ASN A 49 1.19 22.10 -4.74
C ASN A 49 2.70 21.98 -4.97
N LYS A 50 3.47 22.95 -4.45
CA LYS A 50 4.94 22.92 -4.55
C LYS A 50 5.53 21.77 -3.75
N GLU A 51 4.96 21.44 -2.59
CA GLU A 51 5.44 20.31 -1.80
C GLU A 51 5.19 18.97 -2.50
N LEU A 52 4.01 18.77 -3.09
CA LEU A 52 3.70 17.57 -3.86
C LEU A 52 4.65 17.39 -5.06
N ASP A 53 4.98 18.47 -5.76
CA ASP A 53 5.98 18.42 -6.83
C ASP A 53 7.38 18.02 -6.31
N VAL A 54 7.78 18.53 -5.13
CA VAL A 54 9.05 18.09 -4.51
C VAL A 54 8.99 16.60 -4.13
N VAL A 55 7.91 16.14 -3.52
CA VAL A 55 7.71 14.73 -3.16
C VAL A 55 7.74 13.85 -4.42
N GLY A 56 7.04 14.26 -5.47
CA GLY A 56 7.02 13.57 -6.77
C GLY A 56 8.41 13.39 -7.35
N ARG A 57 9.20 14.46 -7.43
CA ARG A 57 10.60 14.39 -7.90
C ARG A 57 11.50 13.54 -7.01
N MET A 58 11.25 13.51 -5.69
CA MET A 58 12.00 12.64 -4.79
C MET A 58 11.66 11.17 -5.00
N LEU A 59 10.38 10.85 -5.24
CA LEU A 59 9.94 9.49 -5.56
C LEU A 59 10.32 9.05 -6.97
N GLU A 60 10.63 9.98 -7.88
CA GLU A 60 11.29 9.68 -9.15
C GLU A 60 12.77 9.32 -8.95
N ALA A 61 13.47 10.03 -8.04
CA ALA A 61 14.87 9.75 -7.74
C ALA A 61 15.08 8.50 -6.88
N ASP A 62 14.25 8.29 -5.85
CA ASP A 62 14.21 7.10 -5.00
C ASP A 62 12.76 6.67 -4.77
N PRO A 63 12.23 5.73 -5.58
CA PRO A 63 10.83 5.28 -5.47
C PRO A 63 10.54 4.54 -4.16
N ARG A 64 11.58 4.18 -3.39
CA ARG A 64 11.49 3.51 -2.09
C ARG A 64 11.75 4.46 -0.92
N ASN A 65 11.73 5.77 -1.14
CA ASN A 65 11.87 6.75 -0.07
C ASN A 65 10.60 6.77 0.81
N PHE A 66 10.66 6.03 1.91
CA PHE A 66 9.55 5.89 2.86
C PHE A 66 9.07 7.23 3.44
N LEU A 67 9.97 8.20 3.68
CA LEU A 67 9.58 9.50 4.24
C LEU A 67 8.75 10.32 3.24
N ALA A 68 9.05 10.22 1.95
CA ALA A 68 8.29 10.86 0.90
C ALA A 68 6.86 10.28 0.81
N TRP A 69 6.73 8.95 0.87
CA TRP A 69 5.42 8.27 0.90
C TRP A 69 4.60 8.54 2.16
N ILE A 70 5.23 8.58 3.35
CA ILE A 70 4.52 8.96 4.59
C ILE A 70 3.91 10.34 4.43
N ILE A 71 4.69 11.25 3.88
CA ILE A 71 4.34 12.65 3.85
C ILE A 71 3.18 12.88 2.87
N GLU A 72 3.16 12.21 1.73
CA GLU A 72 1.98 12.13 0.83
C GLU A 72 0.72 11.62 1.54
N ASP A 73 0.82 10.51 2.29
CA ASP A 73 -0.27 9.93 3.08
C ASP A 73 -0.79 10.89 4.16
N MET A 74 0.11 11.62 4.82
CA MET A 74 -0.23 12.62 5.82
C MET A 74 -0.90 13.87 5.24
N PHE A 75 -0.70 14.18 3.96
CA PHE A 75 -1.23 15.38 3.34
C PHE A 75 -2.70 15.25 2.90
N SER A 76 -3.15 14.05 2.56
CA SER A 76 -4.53 13.76 2.16
C SER A 76 -5.61 14.24 3.15
N PRO A 77 -5.50 14.05 4.48
CA PRO A 77 -6.56 14.47 5.41
C PRO A 77 -6.63 15.98 5.67
N THR A 78 -5.52 16.71 5.55
CA THR A 78 -5.46 18.16 5.83
C THR A 78 -5.77 19.02 4.61
N CYS A 79 -5.67 18.48 3.39
CA CYS A 79 -6.01 19.22 2.18
C CYS A 79 -6.84 18.36 1.22
N PRO A 80 -8.18 18.42 1.27
CA PRO A 80 -9.06 17.66 0.37
C PRO A 80 -8.96 18.09 -1.10
N ILE A 81 -8.17 19.14 -1.39
CA ILE A 81 -8.14 19.82 -2.68
C ILE A 81 -7.07 19.23 -3.63
N LEU A 82 -6.08 18.49 -3.10
CA LEU A 82 -4.83 18.29 -3.84
C LEU A 82 -4.54 16.89 -4.38
N THR A 83 -5.16 15.86 -3.83
CA THR A 83 -5.07 14.51 -4.39
C THR A 83 -6.36 13.78 -4.10
N THR A 84 -7.14 13.48 -5.13
CA THR A 84 -8.28 12.58 -4.99
C THR A 84 -7.75 11.17 -4.73
N LEU A 85 -8.47 10.36 -3.95
CA LEU A 85 -8.11 8.95 -3.73
C LEU A 85 -7.93 8.19 -5.06
N ILE A 86 -8.64 8.59 -6.12
CA ILE A 86 -8.50 8.05 -7.49
C ILE A 86 -7.14 8.42 -8.09
N SER A 87 -6.72 9.68 -7.99
CA SER A 87 -5.40 10.11 -8.50
C SER A 87 -4.24 9.43 -7.77
N GLU A 88 -4.39 9.20 -6.47
CA GLU A 88 -3.44 8.43 -5.66
C GLU A 88 -3.39 6.97 -6.10
N LEU A 89 -4.54 6.34 -6.32
CA LEU A 89 -4.61 4.98 -6.85
C LEU A 89 -3.90 4.87 -8.20
N ALA A 90 -4.13 5.82 -9.12
CA ALA A 90 -3.45 5.86 -10.42
C ALA A 90 -1.94 6.05 -10.27
N TYR A 91 -1.48 6.87 -9.32
CA TYR A 91 -0.07 7.06 -9.02
C TYR A 91 0.60 5.77 -8.54
N THR A 92 -0.03 5.06 -7.60
CA THR A 92 0.49 3.75 -7.12
C THR A 92 0.55 2.71 -8.24
N THR A 93 -0.46 2.66 -9.13
CA THR A 93 -0.44 1.79 -10.32
C THR A 93 0.81 2.06 -11.16
N LYS A 94 1.06 3.33 -11.53
CA LYS A 94 2.23 3.72 -12.33
C LYS A 94 3.55 3.33 -11.65
N LYS A 95 3.64 3.44 -10.33
CA LYS A 95 4.84 3.07 -9.57
C LYS A 95 5.06 1.56 -9.49
N ILE A 96 3.99 0.78 -9.41
CA ILE A 96 4.03 -0.69 -9.44
C ILE A 96 4.44 -1.18 -10.84
N GLU A 97 3.83 -0.64 -11.89
CA GLU A 97 4.18 -0.97 -13.29
C GLU A 97 5.64 -0.67 -13.60
N PHE A 98 6.19 0.41 -13.04
CA PHE A 98 7.61 0.72 -13.17
C PHE A 98 8.52 -0.25 -12.41
N SER A 99 8.09 -0.74 -11.25
CA SER A 99 8.88 -1.62 -10.39
C SER A 99 7.99 -2.47 -9.48
N LEU A 100 7.77 -3.72 -9.87
CA LEU A 100 6.96 -4.69 -9.10
C LEU A 100 7.47 -4.93 -7.68
N THR A 101 8.78 -4.74 -7.45
CA THR A 101 9.43 -4.88 -6.14
C THR A 101 9.28 -3.66 -5.21
N ASN A 102 8.52 -2.63 -5.63
CA ASN A 102 8.33 -1.43 -4.84
C ASN A 102 7.28 -1.62 -3.73
N PHE A 103 7.71 -2.16 -2.59
CA PHE A 103 6.86 -2.33 -1.41
C PHE A 103 6.12 -1.07 -0.97
N SER A 104 6.72 0.12 -1.13
CA SER A 104 6.08 1.36 -0.68
C SER A 104 4.81 1.67 -1.48
N ALA A 105 4.83 1.42 -2.79
CA ALA A 105 3.66 1.60 -3.64
C ALA A 105 2.54 0.59 -3.31
N TRP A 106 2.89 -0.68 -3.11
CA TRP A 106 1.93 -1.71 -2.66
C TRP A 106 1.29 -1.37 -1.30
N HIS A 107 2.11 -0.94 -0.35
CA HIS A 107 1.62 -0.54 0.97
C HIS A 107 0.71 0.69 0.90
N GLN A 108 1.09 1.71 0.13
CA GLN A 108 0.25 2.89 -0.05
C GLN A 108 -1.10 2.53 -0.68
N ARG A 109 -1.09 1.67 -1.70
CA ARG A 109 -2.31 1.15 -2.34
C ARG A 109 -3.26 0.47 -1.35
N SER A 110 -2.71 -0.31 -0.40
CA SER A 110 -3.49 -0.96 0.67
C SER A 110 -4.18 0.00 1.64
N LYS A 111 -3.69 1.24 1.75
CA LYS A 111 -4.32 2.29 2.57
C LYS A 111 -5.42 3.05 1.85
N VAL A 112 -5.24 3.27 0.55
CA VAL A 112 -6.15 4.06 -0.29
C VAL A 112 -7.42 3.27 -0.62
N LEU A 113 -7.28 1.98 -0.90
CA LEU A 113 -8.39 1.11 -1.32
C LEU A 113 -9.52 0.99 -0.29
N PRO A 114 -9.28 0.79 1.02
CA PRO A 114 -10.35 0.78 2.01
C PRO A 114 -11.22 2.05 2.02
N SER A 115 -10.61 3.22 1.84
CA SER A 115 -11.33 4.49 1.76
C SER A 115 -12.16 4.57 0.49
N LEU A 116 -11.60 4.18 -0.66
CA LEU A 116 -12.35 4.12 -1.93
C LEU A 116 -13.54 3.15 -1.87
N TRP A 117 -13.38 2.00 -1.22
CA TRP A 117 -14.46 1.04 -1.02
C TRP A 117 -15.56 1.58 -0.09
N ALA A 118 -15.17 2.34 0.95
CA ALA A 118 -16.11 2.95 1.89
C ALA A 118 -16.90 4.11 1.26
N ASP A 119 -16.23 4.94 0.45
CA ASP A 119 -16.84 6.09 -0.21
C ASP A 119 -17.77 5.67 -1.37
N GLY A 120 -17.74 4.40 -1.80
CA GLY A 120 -18.61 3.85 -2.84
C GLY A 120 -18.39 4.47 -4.22
N VAL A 121 -17.24 5.11 -4.43
CA VAL A 121 -16.88 5.81 -5.67
C VAL A 121 -16.75 4.83 -6.85
N LEU A 122 -16.36 3.60 -6.55
CA LEU A 122 -16.16 2.51 -7.50
C LEU A 122 -16.75 1.22 -6.93
N ASP A 123 -17.21 0.33 -7.80
CA ASP A 123 -17.74 -0.98 -7.39
C ASP A 123 -16.63 -1.78 -6.67
N PRO A 124 -16.77 -2.04 -5.36
CA PRO A 124 -15.75 -2.72 -4.60
C PRO A 124 -15.48 -4.14 -5.09
N ALA A 125 -16.47 -4.80 -5.71
CA ALA A 125 -16.28 -6.15 -6.26
C ALA A 125 -15.42 -6.13 -7.52
N ILE A 126 -15.67 -5.19 -8.43
CA ILE A 126 -14.88 -5.03 -9.67
C ILE A 126 -13.44 -4.65 -9.32
N LEU A 127 -13.27 -3.63 -8.45
CA LEU A 127 -11.94 -3.22 -8.02
C LEU A 127 -11.17 -4.37 -7.37
N ARG A 128 -11.84 -5.20 -6.55
CA ARG A 128 -11.17 -6.34 -5.92
C ARG A 128 -10.59 -7.31 -6.93
N GLU A 129 -11.36 -7.62 -7.96
CA GLU A 129 -10.91 -8.54 -9.01
C GLU A 129 -9.76 -7.94 -9.81
N GLU A 130 -9.82 -6.64 -10.14
CA GLU A 130 -8.70 -5.92 -10.76
C GLU A 130 -7.43 -5.96 -9.88
N GLU A 131 -7.57 -5.81 -8.56
CA GLU A 131 -6.45 -5.94 -7.62
C GLU A 131 -5.87 -7.36 -7.59
N PHE A 132 -6.72 -8.39 -7.67
CA PHE A 132 -6.26 -9.78 -7.74
C PHE A 132 -5.49 -10.03 -9.03
N ASP A 133 -5.94 -9.49 -10.16
CA ASP A 133 -5.25 -9.65 -11.44
C ASP A 133 -3.91 -8.91 -11.44
N LEU A 134 -3.87 -7.68 -10.89
CA LEU A 134 -2.63 -6.92 -10.74
C LEU A 134 -1.59 -7.67 -9.89
N VAL A 135 -1.99 -8.19 -8.73
CA VAL A 135 -1.05 -8.89 -7.84
C VAL A 135 -0.66 -10.25 -8.41
N LYS A 136 -1.55 -10.97 -9.10
CA LYS A 136 -1.21 -12.21 -9.80
C LYS A 136 -0.14 -11.96 -10.86
N ASN A 137 -0.32 -10.95 -11.72
CA ASN A 137 0.69 -10.59 -12.71
C ASN A 137 2.06 -10.32 -12.07
N ALA A 138 2.07 -9.61 -10.93
CA ALA A 138 3.30 -9.36 -10.18
C ALA A 138 3.93 -10.65 -9.62
N LEU A 139 3.12 -11.55 -9.06
CA LEU A 139 3.57 -12.84 -8.51
C LEU A 139 4.12 -13.78 -9.59
N PHE A 140 3.50 -13.85 -10.77
CA PHE A 140 4.00 -14.68 -11.87
C PHE A 140 5.26 -14.10 -12.52
N THR A 141 5.43 -12.77 -12.50
CA THR A 141 6.62 -12.13 -13.06
C THR A 141 7.81 -12.20 -12.09
N GLU A 142 7.60 -11.89 -10.81
CA GLU A 142 8.65 -11.82 -9.80
C GLU A 142 8.26 -12.60 -8.52
N PRO A 143 8.14 -13.94 -8.57
CA PRO A 143 7.62 -14.73 -7.44
C PRO A 143 8.56 -14.75 -6.23
N ASN A 144 9.79 -14.30 -6.36
CA ASN A 144 10.73 -14.20 -5.26
C ASN A 144 10.61 -12.88 -4.48
N ASP A 145 9.88 -11.89 -5.02
CA ASP A 145 9.67 -10.61 -4.36
C ASP A 145 8.56 -10.69 -3.31
N GLN A 146 8.87 -10.27 -2.08
CA GLN A 146 7.94 -10.38 -0.95
C GLN A 146 6.82 -9.34 -1.00
N SER A 147 6.96 -8.25 -1.75
CA SER A 147 6.01 -7.13 -1.74
C SER A 147 4.65 -7.57 -2.26
N ALA A 148 4.63 -8.25 -3.40
CA ALA A 148 3.41 -8.77 -4.01
C ALA A 148 2.75 -9.84 -3.11
N TRP A 149 3.53 -10.71 -2.46
CA TRP A 149 2.99 -11.70 -1.51
C TRP A 149 2.34 -11.07 -0.28
N ILE A 150 2.98 -10.06 0.29
CA ILE A 150 2.43 -9.34 1.45
C ILE A 150 1.12 -8.63 1.05
N TYR A 151 1.09 -8.03 -0.14
CA TYR A 151 -0.10 -7.38 -0.67
C TYR A 151 -1.23 -8.38 -0.95
N HIS A 152 -0.93 -9.50 -1.60
CA HIS A 152 -1.90 -10.59 -1.85
C HIS A 152 -2.51 -11.11 -0.55
N ARG A 153 -1.67 -11.37 0.46
CA ARG A 153 -2.11 -11.80 1.79
C ARG A 153 -3.06 -10.78 2.42
N TRP A 154 -2.75 -9.49 2.31
CA TRP A 154 -3.63 -8.43 2.77
C TRP A 154 -4.96 -8.45 2.01
N LEU A 155 -4.94 -8.52 0.68
CA LEU A 155 -6.14 -8.50 -0.17
C LEU A 155 -7.09 -9.69 0.07
N VAL A 156 -6.54 -10.88 0.32
CA VAL A 156 -7.31 -12.07 0.73
C VAL A 156 -7.96 -11.87 2.10
N GLY A 157 -7.24 -11.26 3.04
CA GLY A 157 -7.74 -10.99 4.40
C GLY A 157 -8.69 -9.78 4.49
N SER A 158 -8.61 -8.85 3.54
CA SER A 158 -9.45 -7.66 3.49
C SER A 158 -10.91 -8.04 3.26
N ARG A 159 -11.79 -7.61 4.15
CA ARG A 159 -13.24 -7.80 3.99
C ARG A 159 -13.80 -6.63 3.20
N ILE A 160 -14.15 -6.89 1.96
CA ILE A 160 -14.89 -5.94 1.12
C ILE A 160 -16.38 -6.16 1.37
N GLY A 161 -17.12 -5.09 1.69
CA GLY A 161 -18.58 -5.12 1.77
C GLY A 161 -19.19 -5.75 3.03
N SER A 162 -18.42 -6.11 4.06
CA SER A 162 -19.04 -6.38 5.37
C SER A 162 -19.44 -5.03 5.99
N HIS A 163 -20.75 -4.80 6.07
CA HIS A 163 -21.47 -3.63 6.62
C HIS A 163 -20.69 -2.66 7.53
N PRO A 164 -21.04 -1.36 7.52
CA PRO A 164 -20.48 -0.39 8.45
C PRO A 164 -20.56 -0.94 9.88
N VAL A 165 -19.45 -0.78 10.59
CA VAL A 165 -19.29 -1.16 11.99
C VAL A 165 -20.59 -0.86 12.75
N PRO A 166 -21.28 -1.86 13.33
CA PRO A 166 -22.43 -1.57 14.16
C PRO A 166 -21.95 -0.68 15.31
N THR A 167 -22.61 0.46 15.48
CA THR A 167 -22.34 1.50 16.50
C THR A 167 -22.51 0.98 17.93
N SER A 168 -22.88 -0.27 18.10
CA SER A 168 -23.04 -0.96 19.38
C SER A 168 -21.97 -2.04 19.58
N PRO A 169 -21.35 -2.11 20.77
CA PRO A 169 -20.45 -3.21 21.11
C PRO A 169 -21.29 -4.49 21.26
N GLN A 170 -21.33 -5.32 20.21
CA GLN A 170 -21.86 -6.67 20.31
C GLN A 170 -20.75 -7.62 20.81
N PRO A 171 -20.98 -8.35 21.93
CA PRO A 171 -19.97 -9.17 22.60
C PRO A 171 -19.68 -10.52 21.90
N ASP A 172 -20.21 -10.72 20.70
CA ASP A 172 -20.23 -11.98 19.96
C ASP A 172 -19.97 -11.79 18.46
N ARG A 173 -18.95 -11.00 18.07
CA ARG A 173 -18.48 -11.05 16.67
C ARG A 173 -17.82 -12.40 16.41
N GLN A 174 -18.61 -13.37 15.97
CA GLN A 174 -18.10 -14.61 15.41
C GLN A 174 -17.13 -14.26 14.28
N TYR A 175 -15.88 -14.68 14.41
CA TYR A 175 -14.86 -14.47 13.39
C TYR A 175 -15.28 -15.23 12.12
N GLN A 176 -15.89 -14.53 11.17
CA GLN A 176 -16.13 -15.07 9.83
C GLN A 176 -14.82 -14.94 9.04
N GLY A 177 -14.09 -16.05 8.89
CA GLY A 177 -12.85 -16.07 8.10
C GLY A 177 -13.06 -15.58 6.65
N PRO A 178 -11.98 -15.47 5.87
CA PRO A 178 -12.08 -15.17 4.44
C PRO A 178 -13.06 -16.12 3.73
N ASP A 179 -13.72 -15.65 2.66
CA ASP A 179 -14.64 -16.48 1.88
C ASP A 179 -13.94 -17.76 1.40
N ARG A 180 -14.51 -18.91 1.74
CA ARG A 180 -13.98 -20.23 1.40
C ARG A 180 -13.76 -20.37 -0.11
N ARG A 181 -14.67 -19.83 -0.93
CA ARG A 181 -14.55 -19.88 -2.40
C ARG A 181 -13.36 -19.08 -2.91
N LEU A 182 -13.13 -17.92 -2.31
CA LEU A 182 -11.97 -17.10 -2.63
C LEU A 182 -10.67 -17.83 -2.29
N LEU A 183 -10.60 -18.42 -1.09
CA LEU A 183 -9.41 -19.18 -0.69
C LEU A 183 -9.14 -20.36 -1.64
N GLU A 184 -10.16 -21.12 -2.02
CA GLU A 184 -10.01 -22.23 -2.97
C GLU A 184 -9.51 -21.76 -4.34
N ARG A 185 -10.06 -20.64 -4.86
CA ARG A 185 -9.59 -20.02 -6.10
C ARG A 185 -8.14 -19.61 -6.02
N GLU A 186 -7.75 -18.87 -4.97
CA GLU A 186 -6.38 -18.38 -4.84
C GLU A 186 -5.39 -19.53 -4.61
N VAL A 187 -5.76 -20.59 -3.87
CA VAL A 187 -4.94 -21.80 -3.76
C VAL A 187 -4.71 -22.44 -5.13
N SER A 188 -5.74 -22.52 -5.98
CA SER A 188 -5.59 -23.06 -7.34
C SER A 188 -4.59 -22.25 -8.17
N VAL A 189 -4.66 -20.91 -8.11
CA VAL A 189 -3.73 -20.01 -8.83
C VAL A 189 -2.30 -20.15 -8.31
N LEU A 190 -2.12 -20.26 -6.99
CA LEU A 190 -0.79 -20.44 -6.40
C LEU A 190 -0.18 -21.81 -6.72
N GLN A 191 -1.01 -22.84 -6.91
CA GLN A 191 -0.55 -24.14 -7.37
C GLN A 191 -0.06 -24.08 -8.81
N GLU A 192 -0.79 -23.38 -9.69
CA GLU A 192 -0.35 -23.14 -11.08
C GLU A 192 1.00 -22.42 -11.11
N LEU A 193 1.18 -21.37 -10.31
CA LEU A 193 2.47 -20.67 -10.18
C LEU A 193 3.60 -21.60 -9.73
N LEU A 194 3.33 -22.50 -8.78
CA LEU A 194 4.31 -23.46 -8.29
C LEU A 194 4.68 -24.50 -9.35
N ASP A 195 3.70 -24.93 -10.16
CA ASP A 195 3.90 -25.89 -11.24
C ASP A 195 4.74 -25.28 -12.38
N GLU A 196 4.50 -24.01 -12.72
CA GLU A 196 5.31 -23.28 -13.72
C GLU A 196 6.71 -22.93 -13.20
N GLN A 197 6.83 -22.58 -11.91
CA GLN A 197 8.08 -22.09 -11.31
C GLN A 197 8.43 -22.83 -10.01
N PRO A 198 8.85 -24.10 -10.09
CA PRO A 198 9.02 -24.98 -8.92
C PRO A 198 10.15 -24.57 -7.96
N TYR A 199 11.08 -23.74 -8.42
CA TYR A 199 12.21 -23.25 -7.61
C TYR A 199 11.96 -21.88 -6.98
N SER A 200 10.82 -21.26 -7.27
CA SER A 200 10.48 -19.95 -6.75
C SER A 200 10.12 -20.04 -5.27
N LYS A 201 10.54 -19.03 -4.50
CA LYS A 201 10.22 -18.93 -3.07
C LYS A 201 8.79 -18.43 -2.90
N CYS A 202 7.81 -19.27 -3.19
CA CYS A 202 6.40 -18.93 -3.02
C CYS A 202 6.05 -18.81 -1.52
N TRP A 203 5.42 -17.70 -1.13
CA TRP A 203 4.96 -17.48 0.24
C TRP A 203 3.49 -17.85 0.34
N PHE A 204 3.19 -19.09 0.73
CA PHE A 204 1.79 -19.49 0.96
C PHE A 204 1.18 -18.70 2.12
N PRO A 205 0.11 -17.91 1.88
CA PRO A 205 -0.56 -17.18 2.92
C PRO A 205 -1.65 -18.08 3.52
N LEU A 206 -1.30 -18.93 4.49
CA LEU A 206 -2.33 -19.59 5.30
C LEU A 206 -2.29 -19.06 6.73
N SER A 207 -3.42 -18.45 7.12
CA SER A 207 -3.76 -18.26 8.52
C SER A 207 -3.79 -19.63 9.21
N HIS A 208 -3.26 -19.70 10.44
CA HIS A 208 -3.14 -20.95 11.21
C HIS A 208 -4.46 -21.73 11.37
N SER A 209 -5.61 -21.12 11.07
CA SER A 209 -6.93 -21.73 11.16
C SER A 209 -7.31 -22.69 10.03
N CYS A 210 -6.59 -22.74 8.90
CA CYS A 210 -6.92 -23.64 7.78
C CYS A 210 -5.93 -24.82 7.61
N SER A 211 -4.92 -24.89 8.48
CA SER A 211 -3.78 -25.82 8.33
C SER A 211 -4.09 -27.29 8.70
N SER A 212 -5.20 -27.59 9.39
CA SER A 212 -5.42 -28.93 9.95
C SER A 212 -6.03 -29.93 8.96
N ASP A 213 -6.69 -29.47 7.89
CA ASP A 213 -7.64 -30.31 7.15
C ASP A 213 -7.23 -30.63 5.71
N TRP A 214 -6.06 -30.18 5.24
CA TRP A 214 -5.61 -30.41 3.86
C TRP A 214 -4.51 -31.48 3.75
N PRO A 215 -4.78 -32.64 3.10
CA PRO A 215 -3.84 -33.77 3.03
C PRO A 215 -2.53 -33.47 2.29
N GLY A 216 -2.52 -32.51 1.35
CA GLY A 216 -1.34 -32.14 0.57
C GLY A 216 -0.33 -31.23 1.29
N PHE A 217 -0.67 -30.71 2.48
CA PHE A 217 0.13 -29.68 3.13
C PHE A 217 1.29 -30.22 4.00
N ARG A 218 1.35 -31.55 4.24
CA ARG A 218 2.41 -32.14 5.09
C ARG A 218 3.79 -32.19 4.42
N GLU A 219 3.87 -32.11 3.09
CA GLU A 219 5.13 -32.26 2.36
C GLU A 219 5.80 -30.94 1.93
N GLN A 220 5.11 -29.79 2.02
CA GLN A 220 5.69 -28.48 1.67
C GLN A 220 6.21 -27.70 2.89
N ARG A 221 6.87 -28.38 3.84
CA ARG A 221 7.74 -27.70 4.82
C ARG A 221 9.06 -27.28 4.17
N VAL A 222 8.98 -26.32 3.27
CA VAL A 222 10.12 -25.52 2.82
C VAL A 222 9.81 -24.15 3.43
N TRP A 223 10.30 -23.74 4.60
CA TRP A 223 11.69 -23.41 4.92
C TRP A 223 11.90 -23.42 6.46
N THR A 224 12.66 -24.39 6.97
CA THR A 224 13.50 -24.18 8.16
C THR A 224 14.91 -24.61 7.81
N ARG A 225 15.76 -23.65 7.44
CA ARG A 225 17.21 -23.87 7.37
C ARG A 225 17.89 -22.79 8.19
N LEU A 226 17.98 -23.05 9.49
CA LEU A 226 19.14 -22.62 10.27
C LEU A 226 19.81 -23.89 10.78
N SER A 227 20.87 -24.26 10.07
CA SER A 227 21.92 -25.13 10.55
C SER A 227 22.57 -24.46 11.76
N ILE A 228 22.46 -25.09 12.94
CA ILE A 228 23.48 -24.95 13.98
C ILE A 228 24.19 -26.30 14.05
N THR A 229 25.40 -26.24 13.51
CA THR A 229 26.57 -27.10 13.67
C THR A 229 26.49 -28.24 14.69
N SER A 230 26.81 -29.44 14.20
CA SER A 230 27.50 -30.49 14.96
C SER A 230 28.74 -29.93 15.66
N ALA A 231 28.82 -30.08 16.98
CA ALA A 231 30.07 -30.18 17.73
C ALA A 231 29.81 -30.88 19.08
N CYS A 232 30.36 -32.10 19.19
CA CYS A 232 30.55 -32.95 20.38
C CYS A 232 29.34 -33.41 21.19
#